data_AF-A0A139SPD2-F1
#
_entry.id   AF-A0A139SPD2-F1
#
_cell.length_a   1.000
_cell.length_b   1.000
_cell.length_c   1.000
_cell.angle_alpha   90.00
_cell.angle_beta   90.00
_cell.angle_gamma   90.00
#
_symmetry.space_group_name_H-M   'P 1'
#
loop_
_entity.id
_entity.type
_entity.pdbx_description
1 polymer ?
#
loop_
_entity_poly.entity_id
_entity_poly.type
_entity_poly.pdbx_seq_one_letter_code
_entity_poly.pdbx_strand_id
1 'polypeptide(L)'
;MKFSHFIALFCAVLMSVLSAAAMERVETRRVPLPDGGRVKISTGSGDIKVVPGDVERLELQLRCVSHEQKSQKARSVLNRVQLVMRRSDDTVSIDVLDRASGGTRLMSAKRLKMQFEVVVPQNCSLDVYTQEGSVQVGNLTGHMHVVTERGKIFLGQIDGHIYAATKRGDVSVSRSTGAAELKTDEGNVHIGTVSGHADLETKKGNIVVQAAYNTVSARTTQGDVIATLARVRGPNQLRSDMGNVRTTINPSENCFIAAKGRKVTSEIRLVLAQGGRDSGKHIGDYLGGGPRVEISAGGGKVQIVKGEPLFQERRR
;
A
#
# COMPACT_ATOMS: atom_id res chain seq x y z
N MET A 1 22.13 38.89 21.15
CA MET A 1 22.08 38.21 19.84
C MET A 1 20.67 37.61 19.68
N LYS A 2 19.81 38.24 18.86
CA LYS A 2 18.44 37.76 18.60
C LYS A 2 18.41 37.12 17.21
N PHE A 3 18.24 35.81 17.14
CA PHE A 3 18.05 35.07 15.89
C PHE A 3 16.64 35.31 15.36
N SER A 4 16.53 36.11 14.31
CA SER A 4 15.30 36.29 13.54
C SER A 4 15.05 35.05 12.68
N HIS A 5 13.98 34.30 12.97
CA HIS A 5 13.50 33.22 12.11
C HIS A 5 12.76 33.85 10.91
N PHE A 6 13.40 33.82 9.75
CA PHE A 6 12.80 34.23 8.49
C PHE A 6 11.79 33.17 8.03
N ILE A 7 10.49 33.43 8.23
CA ILE A 7 9.42 32.65 7.62
C ILE A 7 9.31 33.13 6.17
N ALA A 8 9.94 32.42 5.24
CA ALA A 8 9.84 32.70 3.82
C ALA A 8 8.46 32.26 3.29
N LEU A 9 7.57 33.22 3.07
CA LEU A 9 6.28 33.02 2.41
C LEU A 9 6.52 32.90 0.89
N PHE A 10 6.53 31.67 0.36
CA PHE A 10 6.77 31.42 -1.06
C PHE A 10 5.52 31.77 -1.90
N CYS A 11 5.65 32.69 -2.85
CA CYS A 11 4.58 33.09 -3.77
C CYS A 11 4.23 31.96 -4.76
N ALA A 12 3.26 31.11 -4.38
CA ALA A 12 2.65 30.16 -5.29
C ALA A 12 1.66 30.88 -6.22
N VAL A 13 1.93 30.88 -7.53
CA VAL A 13 1.01 31.38 -8.56
C VAL A 13 -0.28 30.54 -8.51
N LEU A 14 -1.38 31.16 -8.05
CA LEU A 14 -2.70 30.55 -7.95
C LEU A 14 -3.50 30.89 -9.22
N MET A 15 -3.60 29.96 -10.16
CA MET A 15 -4.55 30.06 -11.26
C MET A 15 -5.79 29.21 -10.91
N SER A 16 -6.87 29.87 -10.48
CA SER A 16 -8.17 29.23 -10.26
C SER A 16 -9.09 29.59 -11.42
N VAL A 17 -9.44 28.63 -12.26
CA VAL A 17 -10.43 28.82 -13.34
C VAL A 17 -11.78 28.29 -12.83
N LEU A 18 -12.79 29.16 -12.77
CA LEU A 18 -14.19 28.75 -12.62
C LEU A 18 -14.83 28.73 -14.01
N SER A 19 -15.15 27.53 -14.52
CA SER A 19 -15.93 27.36 -15.76
C SER A 19 -17.44 27.44 -15.48
N ALA A 20 -18.25 27.58 -16.53
CA ALA A 20 -19.64 28.05 -16.52
C ALA A 20 -20.71 27.12 -15.88
N ALA A 21 -20.37 25.96 -15.32
CA ALA A 21 -21.24 25.28 -14.37
C ALA A 21 -20.64 25.48 -12.98
N ALA A 22 -21.26 26.30 -12.12
CA ALA A 22 -20.80 26.73 -10.79
C ALA A 22 -20.57 25.62 -9.73
N MET A 23 -20.42 24.37 -10.19
CA MET A 23 -20.31 23.13 -9.45
C MET A 23 -18.89 22.57 -9.43
N GLU A 24 -17.95 23.12 -10.20
CA GLU A 24 -16.57 22.66 -10.23
C GLU A 24 -15.56 23.76 -9.89
N ARG A 25 -14.50 23.41 -9.19
CA ARG A 25 -13.33 24.25 -8.93
C ARG A 25 -12.06 23.44 -9.14
N VAL A 26 -11.14 23.96 -9.95
CA VAL A 26 -9.80 23.40 -10.13
C VAL A 26 -8.78 24.37 -9.56
N GLU A 27 -7.87 23.86 -8.72
CA GLU A 27 -6.77 24.60 -8.15
C GLU A 27 -5.45 23.89 -8.48
N THR A 28 -4.54 24.60 -9.14
CA THR A 28 -3.19 24.12 -9.44
C THR A 28 -2.17 24.82 -8.56
N ARG A 29 -1.24 24.05 -7.98
CA ARG A 29 -0.13 24.55 -7.17
C ARG A 29 1.17 23.91 -7.62
N ARG A 30 2.25 24.68 -7.58
CA ARG A 30 3.61 24.22 -7.85
C ARG A 30 4.51 24.64 -6.70
N VAL A 31 5.28 23.69 -6.17
CA VAL A 31 6.18 23.94 -5.05
C VAL A 31 7.49 23.20 -5.34
N PRO A 32 8.66 23.86 -5.26
CA PRO A 32 9.91 23.17 -5.46
C PRO A 32 10.08 22.08 -4.40
N LEU A 33 10.59 20.92 -4.82
CA LEU A 33 10.78 19.75 -3.97
C LEU A 33 12.20 19.24 -4.22
N PRO A 34 13.09 19.29 -3.22
CA PRO A 34 14.45 18.78 -3.38
C PRO A 34 14.48 17.31 -3.80
N ASP A 35 15.60 16.90 -4.38
CA ASP A 35 15.88 15.51 -4.71
C ASP A 35 15.75 14.62 -3.46
N GLY A 36 15.03 13.50 -3.57
CA GLY A 36 14.73 12.63 -2.41
C GLY A 36 13.74 13.21 -1.40
N GLY A 37 13.15 14.39 -1.68
CA GLY A 37 12.24 15.08 -0.78
C GLY A 37 10.97 14.29 -0.43
N ARG A 38 10.28 14.73 0.62
CA ARG A 38 9.09 14.08 1.15
C ARG A 38 7.83 14.87 0.87
N VAL A 39 6.77 14.20 0.43
CA VAL A 39 5.44 14.78 0.28
C VAL A 39 4.51 14.20 1.32
N LYS A 40 3.95 15.05 2.17
CA LYS A 40 2.92 14.67 3.13
C LYS A 40 1.55 15.13 2.64
N ILE A 41 0.59 14.23 2.50
CA ILE A 41 -0.78 14.57 2.09
C ILE A 41 -1.74 14.12 3.18
N SER A 42 -2.51 15.05 3.74
CA SER A 42 -3.52 14.76 4.75
C SER A 42 -4.86 15.37 4.35
N THR A 43 -5.84 14.52 4.05
CA THR A 43 -7.21 14.95 3.71
C THR A 43 -8.27 14.12 4.43
N GLY A 44 -9.44 14.68 4.69
CA GLY A 44 -10.57 13.90 5.20
C GLY A 44 -11.33 13.16 4.10
N SER A 45 -11.24 13.61 2.85
CA SER A 45 -11.89 12.93 1.73
C SER A 45 -11.16 13.22 0.41
N GLY A 46 -11.28 12.31 -0.55
CA GLY A 46 -10.87 12.49 -1.94
C GLY A 46 -9.91 11.40 -2.43
N ASP A 47 -10.00 11.12 -3.72
CA ASP A 47 -9.10 10.20 -4.39
C ASP A 47 -7.76 10.89 -4.64
N ILE A 48 -6.65 10.21 -4.32
CA ILE A 48 -5.30 10.73 -4.46
C ILE A 48 -4.57 9.89 -5.49
N LYS A 49 -4.11 10.53 -6.57
CA LYS A 49 -3.27 9.92 -7.60
C LYS A 49 -1.92 10.62 -7.59
N VAL A 50 -0.87 9.88 -7.29
CA VAL A 50 0.52 10.36 -7.36
C VAL A 50 1.20 9.76 -8.58
N VAL A 51 1.68 10.63 -9.46
CA VAL A 51 2.30 10.27 -10.73
C VAL A 51 3.79 10.66 -10.69
N PRO A 52 4.71 9.72 -10.87
CA PRO A 52 6.12 10.08 -11.05
C PRO A 52 6.29 10.87 -12.35
N GLY A 53 7.07 11.94 -12.31
CA GLY A 53 7.43 12.76 -13.45
C GLY A 53 8.93 13.08 -13.46
N ASP A 54 9.42 13.44 -14.64
CA ASP A 54 10.76 14.02 -14.80
C ASP A 54 10.68 15.52 -14.48
N VAL A 55 10.57 15.83 -13.18
CA VAL A 55 10.35 17.17 -12.65
C VAL A 55 11.19 17.39 -11.39
N GLU A 56 11.66 18.61 -11.17
CA GLU A 56 12.38 19.03 -9.95
C GLU A 56 11.45 19.73 -8.93
N ARG A 57 10.14 19.59 -9.12
CA ARG A 57 9.12 20.24 -8.31
C ARG A 57 7.90 19.35 -8.19
N LEU A 58 7.17 19.56 -7.11
CA LEU A 58 5.84 19.02 -6.98
C LEU A 58 4.85 19.88 -7.78
N GLU A 59 4.03 19.23 -8.59
CA GLU A 59 2.86 19.85 -9.25
C GLU A 59 1.59 19.18 -8.75
N LEU A 60 0.73 19.95 -8.09
CA LEU A 60 -0.55 19.49 -7.56
C LEU A 60 -1.68 20.10 -8.38
N GLN A 61 -2.62 19.27 -8.83
CA GLN A 61 -3.93 19.67 -9.29
C GLN A 61 -5.00 19.10 -8.36
N LEU A 62 -5.75 19.97 -7.69
CA LEU A 62 -6.93 19.63 -6.92
C LEU A 62 -8.17 19.97 -7.73
N ARG A 63 -8.97 18.96 -8.06
CA ARG A 63 -10.29 19.12 -8.66
C ARG A 63 -11.37 18.85 -7.62
N CYS A 64 -12.24 19.83 -7.41
CA CYS A 64 -13.37 19.75 -6.50
C CYS A 64 -14.68 19.85 -7.30
N VAL A 65 -15.56 18.87 -7.15
CA VAL A 65 -16.88 18.85 -7.78
C VAL A 65 -17.95 18.79 -6.70
N SER A 66 -18.89 19.73 -6.73
CA SER A 66 -20.06 19.78 -5.85
C SER A 66 -21.23 19.02 -6.49
N HIS A 67 -21.94 18.23 -5.68
CA HIS A 67 -23.17 17.54 -6.08
C HIS A 67 -24.44 18.36 -5.77
N GLU A 68 -24.30 19.66 -5.50
CA GLU A 68 -25.43 20.56 -5.23
C GLU A 68 -26.13 20.99 -6.52
N GLN A 69 -27.47 20.91 -6.54
CA GLN A 69 -28.30 21.29 -7.69
C GLN A 69 -28.41 22.81 -7.90
N LYS A 70 -28.12 23.62 -6.86
CA LYS A 70 -28.21 25.09 -6.92
C LYS A 70 -26.81 25.70 -6.93
N SER A 71 -26.50 26.47 -7.97
CA SER A 71 -25.21 27.16 -8.16
C SER A 71 -24.70 27.92 -6.94
N GLN A 72 -25.58 28.62 -6.20
CA GLN A 72 -25.20 29.35 -5.00
C GLN A 72 -24.76 28.42 -3.85
N LYS A 73 -25.48 27.31 -3.64
CA LYS A 73 -25.12 26.30 -2.64
C LYS A 73 -23.84 25.57 -3.05
N ALA A 74 -23.69 25.25 -4.33
CA ALA A 74 -22.50 24.63 -4.89
C ALA A 74 -21.25 25.49 -4.61
N ARG A 75 -21.31 26.79 -4.91
CA ARG A 75 -20.25 27.76 -4.59
C ARG A 75 -19.94 27.82 -3.10
N SER A 76 -20.95 27.85 -2.24
CA SER A 76 -20.76 27.87 -0.79
C SER A 76 -19.99 26.63 -0.31
N VAL A 77 -20.36 25.44 -0.77
CA VAL A 77 -19.67 24.18 -0.42
C VAL A 77 -18.23 24.16 -0.96
N LEU A 78 -18.01 24.58 -2.21
CA LEU A 78 -16.67 24.63 -2.81
C LEU A 78 -15.73 25.61 -2.10
N ASN A 79 -16.27 26.73 -1.61
CA ASN A 79 -15.52 27.76 -0.88
C ASN A 79 -15.08 27.32 0.51
N ARG A 80 -15.69 26.26 1.07
CA ARG A 80 -15.24 25.66 2.35
C ARG A 80 -13.88 25.00 2.24
N VAL A 81 -13.55 24.49 1.05
CA VAL A 81 -12.32 23.72 0.83
C VAL A 81 -11.14 24.68 0.77
N GLN A 82 -10.27 24.63 1.77
CA GLN A 82 -9.01 25.37 1.77
C GLN A 82 -7.84 24.40 1.64
N LEU A 83 -7.16 24.48 0.50
CA LEU A 83 -5.88 23.82 0.30
C LEU A 83 -4.79 24.65 0.99
N VAL A 84 -4.04 24.02 1.90
CA VAL A 84 -2.90 24.63 2.56
C VAL A 84 -1.66 23.81 2.25
N MET A 85 -0.67 24.44 1.63
CA MET A 85 0.63 23.84 1.40
C MET A 85 1.68 24.53 2.25
N ARG A 86 2.50 23.74 2.95
CA ARG A 86 3.64 24.25 3.71
C ARG A 86 4.89 23.52 3.26
N ARG A 87 6.00 24.24 3.17
CA ARG A 87 7.31 23.65 2.92
C ARG A 87 8.19 23.88 4.14
N SER A 88 8.86 22.82 4.58
CA SER A 88 9.95 22.86 5.55
C SER A 88 11.09 22.04 4.97
N ASP A 89 12.20 22.69 4.64
CA ASP A 89 13.41 22.06 4.09
C ASP A 89 13.15 21.14 2.88
N ASP A 90 13.13 19.82 3.14
CA ASP A 90 12.97 18.70 2.21
C ASP A 90 11.51 18.20 2.10
N THR A 91 10.61 18.73 2.91
CA THR A 91 9.25 18.23 3.08
C THR A 91 8.21 19.25 2.61
N VAL A 92 7.28 18.82 1.77
CA VAL A 92 6.08 19.57 1.37
C VAL A 92 4.86 18.91 2.00
N SER A 93 4.16 19.62 2.88
CA SER A 93 2.88 19.17 3.45
C SER A 93 1.71 19.78 2.69
N ILE A 94 0.68 18.96 2.44
CA ILE A 94 -0.56 19.30 1.74
C ILE A 94 -1.71 18.92 2.67
N ASP A 95 -2.39 19.94 3.19
CA ASP A 95 -3.55 19.78 4.08
C ASP A 95 -4.81 20.36 3.42
N VAL A 96 -5.95 19.69 3.59
CA VAL A 96 -7.27 20.25 3.26
C VAL A 96 -8.04 20.62 4.52
N LEU A 97 -8.20 21.92 4.73
CA LEU A 97 -8.89 22.51 5.87
C LEU A 97 -10.30 22.98 5.48
N ASP A 98 -11.19 23.05 6.46
CA ASP A 98 -12.53 23.60 6.32
C ASP A 98 -12.55 25.06 6.78
N ARG A 99 -12.74 25.99 5.83
CA ARG A 99 -12.87 27.42 6.13
C ARG A 99 -14.04 27.73 7.05
N ALA A 100 -15.13 26.99 6.94
CA ALA A 100 -16.34 27.24 7.73
C ALA A 100 -16.15 26.88 9.21
N SER A 101 -15.19 26.00 9.51
CA SER A 101 -14.94 25.46 10.85
C SER A 101 -13.73 26.11 11.52
N GLY A 102 -13.30 27.29 11.07
CA GLY A 102 -12.15 27.99 11.65
C GLY A 102 -10.80 27.33 11.37
N GLY A 103 -10.68 26.51 10.33
CA GLY A 103 -9.41 25.89 9.92
C GLY A 103 -9.15 24.49 10.48
N THR A 104 -10.16 23.80 11.02
CA THR A 104 -10.05 22.36 11.32
C THR A 104 -10.00 21.53 10.02
N ARG A 105 -9.55 20.26 10.10
CA ARG A 105 -9.55 19.38 8.92
C ARG A 105 -10.96 19.18 8.38
N LEU A 106 -11.10 19.22 7.06
CA LEU A 106 -12.36 18.92 6.39
C LEU A 106 -12.63 17.40 6.44
N MET A 107 -13.16 16.91 7.57
CA MET A 107 -13.39 15.48 7.82
C MET A 107 -14.63 14.91 7.14
N SER A 108 -15.57 15.77 6.72
CA SER A 108 -16.83 15.34 6.12
C SER A 108 -17.24 16.29 5.02
N ALA A 109 -17.28 15.78 3.79
CA ALA A 109 -17.63 16.53 2.61
C ALA A 109 -18.61 15.71 1.74
N LYS A 110 -19.67 15.15 2.34
CA LYS A 110 -20.63 14.22 1.69
C LYS A 110 -21.23 14.69 0.35
N ARG A 111 -21.15 16.00 0.03
CA ARG A 111 -21.66 16.60 -1.21
C ARG A 111 -20.56 17.14 -2.12
N LEU A 112 -19.32 16.76 -1.85
CA LEU A 112 -18.13 17.23 -2.54
C LEU A 112 -17.28 16.01 -2.91
N LYS A 113 -16.95 15.90 -4.18
CA LYS A 113 -15.93 14.98 -4.68
C LYS A 113 -14.62 15.72 -4.85
N MET A 114 -13.56 15.23 -4.23
CA MET A 114 -12.21 15.76 -4.39
C MET A 114 -11.33 14.74 -5.13
N GLN A 115 -10.54 15.22 -6.07
CA GLN A 115 -9.56 14.43 -6.80
C GLN A 115 -8.23 15.19 -6.79
N PHE A 116 -7.19 14.54 -6.28
CA PHE A 116 -5.83 15.07 -6.26
C PHE A 116 -5.02 14.34 -7.32
N GLU A 117 -4.41 15.09 -8.23
CA GLU A 117 -3.36 14.58 -9.10
C GLU A 117 -2.06 15.30 -8.72
N VAL A 118 -1.08 14.54 -8.25
CA VAL A 118 0.19 15.05 -7.74
C VAL A 118 1.32 14.47 -8.57
N VAL A 119 2.01 15.32 -9.32
CA VAL A 119 3.22 14.96 -10.06
C VAL A 119 4.43 15.25 -9.19
N VAL A 120 5.33 14.27 -9.06
CA VAL A 120 6.48 14.31 -8.16
C VAL A 120 7.74 13.74 -8.82
N PRO A 121 8.95 14.14 -8.39
CA PRO A 121 10.19 13.47 -8.79
C PRO A 121 10.18 11.98 -8.42
N GLN A 122 10.84 11.14 -9.20
CA GLN A 122 10.81 9.68 -9.04
C GLN A 122 11.34 9.17 -7.70
N ASN A 123 12.28 9.90 -7.08
CA ASN A 123 12.91 9.49 -5.83
C ASN A 123 12.24 10.06 -4.57
N CYS A 124 11.07 10.68 -4.70
CA CYS A 124 10.38 11.24 -3.56
C CYS A 124 9.85 10.15 -2.61
N SER A 125 9.78 10.48 -1.32
CA SER A 125 9.07 9.68 -0.32
C SER A 125 7.67 10.25 -0.07
N LEU A 126 6.70 9.39 0.21
CA LEU A 126 5.31 9.80 0.44
C LEU A 126 4.84 9.43 1.84
N ASP A 127 4.09 10.34 2.45
CA ASP A 127 3.34 10.12 3.70
C ASP A 127 1.90 10.58 3.46
N VAL A 128 1.02 9.64 3.14
CA VAL A 128 -0.35 9.91 2.71
C VAL A 128 -1.32 9.40 3.75
N TYR A 129 -2.20 10.27 4.22
CA TYR A 129 -3.31 9.95 5.09
C TYR A 129 -4.62 10.48 4.48
N THR A 130 -5.60 9.59 4.31
CA THR A 130 -6.97 9.98 3.99
C THR A 130 -7.99 9.22 4.83
N GLN A 131 -9.11 9.85 5.19
CA GLN A 131 -10.19 9.12 5.86
C GLN A 131 -11.09 8.41 4.84
N GLU A 132 -11.40 9.04 3.71
CA GLU A 132 -12.22 8.43 2.67
C GLU A 132 -11.67 8.75 1.28
N GLY A 133 -11.39 7.73 0.48
CA GLY A 133 -10.85 7.89 -0.87
C GLY A 133 -9.77 6.87 -1.18
N SER A 134 -9.62 6.56 -2.47
CA SER A 134 -8.58 5.63 -2.92
C SER A 134 -7.26 6.35 -3.14
N VAL A 135 -6.15 5.68 -2.87
CA VAL A 135 -4.81 6.18 -3.12
C VAL A 135 -4.16 5.33 -4.21
N GLN A 136 -3.72 5.97 -5.27
CA GLN A 136 -2.97 5.36 -6.36
C GLN A 136 -1.60 6.05 -6.46
N VAL A 137 -0.52 5.28 -6.34
CA VAL A 137 0.86 5.77 -6.49
C VAL A 137 1.51 5.01 -7.64
N GLY A 138 2.14 5.76 -8.55
CA GLY A 138 2.95 5.19 -9.62
C GLY A 138 4.28 4.60 -9.11
N ASN A 139 5.26 4.48 -10.01
CA ASN A 139 6.56 3.90 -9.67
C ASN A 139 7.45 4.96 -9.00
N LEU A 140 8.00 4.65 -7.83
CA LEU A 140 8.86 5.57 -7.06
C LEU A 140 10.02 4.82 -6.42
N THR A 141 11.12 5.51 -6.13
CA THR A 141 12.28 4.91 -5.45
C THR A 141 12.40 5.30 -3.98
N GLY A 142 11.59 6.25 -3.51
CA GLY A 142 11.53 6.63 -2.09
C GLY A 142 10.66 5.71 -1.24
N HIS A 143 10.51 6.06 0.03
CA HIS A 143 9.72 5.30 1.01
C HIS A 143 8.24 5.70 0.99
N MET A 144 7.36 4.72 1.14
CA MET A 144 5.91 4.91 1.10
C MET A 144 5.30 4.63 2.47
N HIS A 145 4.60 5.61 3.02
CA HIS A 145 3.72 5.46 4.16
C HIS A 145 2.32 5.91 3.75
N VAL A 146 1.39 4.97 3.54
CA VAL A 146 0.06 5.24 2.98
C VAL A 146 -1.03 4.64 3.84
N VAL A 147 -1.90 5.48 4.38
CA VAL A 147 -3.00 5.07 5.25
C VAL A 147 -4.31 5.64 4.74
N THR A 148 -5.33 4.77 4.59
CA THR A 148 -6.71 5.21 4.34
C THR A 148 -7.68 4.55 5.32
N GLU A 149 -8.70 5.24 5.81
CA GLU A 149 -9.72 4.56 6.63
C GLU A 149 -10.71 3.79 5.74
N ARG A 150 -11.07 4.35 4.58
CA ARG A 150 -11.96 3.73 3.60
C ARG A 150 -11.51 4.06 2.18
N GLY A 151 -11.10 3.05 1.45
CA GLY A 151 -10.62 3.19 0.08
C GLY A 151 -9.57 2.16 -0.25
N LYS A 152 -9.31 2.01 -1.54
CA LYS A 152 -8.29 1.10 -2.04
C LYS A 152 -6.93 1.80 -2.04
N ILE A 153 -5.87 1.06 -1.76
CA ILE A 153 -4.49 1.50 -1.95
C ILE A 153 -3.90 0.69 -3.10
N PHE A 154 -3.38 1.36 -4.11
CA PHE A 154 -2.57 0.77 -5.16
C PHE A 154 -1.21 1.46 -5.21
N LEU A 155 -0.14 0.68 -5.10
CA LEU A 155 1.24 1.13 -5.33
C LEU A 155 1.81 0.38 -6.54
N GLY A 156 2.49 1.11 -7.41
CA GLY A 156 3.19 0.54 -8.56
C GLY A 156 4.44 -0.25 -8.16
N GLN A 157 5.56 0.07 -8.81
CA GLN A 157 6.88 -0.45 -8.46
C GLN A 157 7.57 0.51 -7.49
N ILE A 158 7.85 0.04 -6.28
CA ILE A 158 8.48 0.85 -5.24
C ILE A 158 9.87 0.29 -4.94
N ASP A 159 10.91 1.09 -5.17
CA ASP A 159 12.30 0.71 -4.89
C ASP A 159 12.75 1.05 -3.44
N GLY A 160 11.80 1.40 -2.57
CA GLY A 160 11.98 1.69 -1.14
C GLY A 160 11.08 0.85 -0.21
N HIS A 161 11.11 1.16 1.09
CA HIS A 161 10.22 0.54 2.08
C HIS A 161 8.77 0.99 1.94
N ILE A 162 7.82 0.06 2.13
CA ILE A 162 6.39 0.29 2.05
C ILE A 162 5.73 -0.03 3.39
N TYR A 163 4.93 0.92 3.88
CA TYR A 163 3.86 0.69 4.84
C TYR A 163 2.55 1.15 4.20
N ALA A 164 1.59 0.24 4.03
CA ALA A 164 0.28 0.55 3.48
C ALA A 164 -0.84 -0.08 4.30
N ALA A 165 -1.78 0.71 4.79
CA ALA A 165 -2.86 0.23 5.64
C ALA A 165 -4.23 0.82 5.27
N THR A 166 -5.27 -0.02 5.28
CA THR A 166 -6.66 0.44 5.21
C THR A 166 -7.57 -0.25 6.21
N LYS A 167 -8.68 0.37 6.66
CA LYS A 167 -9.70 -0.39 7.40
C LYS A 167 -10.69 -1.06 6.48
N ARG A 168 -11.06 -0.41 5.38
CA ARG A 168 -12.00 -0.96 4.39
C ARG A 168 -11.52 -0.66 2.99
N GLY A 169 -11.02 -1.69 2.32
CA GLY A 169 -10.53 -1.64 0.96
C GLY A 169 -9.38 -2.61 0.73
N ASP A 170 -9.06 -2.79 -0.55
CA ASP A 170 -7.95 -3.63 -0.97
C ASP A 170 -6.63 -2.84 -0.87
N VAL A 171 -5.54 -3.54 -0.54
CA VAL A 171 -4.17 -3.02 -0.63
C VAL A 171 -3.43 -3.85 -1.67
N SER A 172 -2.94 -3.20 -2.72
CA SER A 172 -2.24 -3.84 -3.81
C SER A 172 -0.90 -3.16 -4.10
N VAL A 173 0.16 -3.95 -4.20
CA VAL A 173 1.50 -3.50 -4.58
C VAL A 173 1.98 -4.31 -5.77
N SER A 174 2.39 -3.65 -6.85
CA SER A 174 2.86 -4.36 -8.04
C SER A 174 4.24 -4.99 -7.81
N ARG A 175 5.19 -4.21 -7.28
CA ARG A 175 6.54 -4.68 -6.92
C ARG A 175 7.13 -3.87 -5.77
N SER A 176 7.84 -4.54 -4.88
CA SER A 176 8.67 -3.91 -3.83
C SER A 176 10.08 -4.48 -3.84
N THR A 177 11.10 -3.64 -3.90
CA THR A 177 12.50 -4.08 -3.65
C THR A 177 12.83 -4.03 -2.17
N GLY A 178 12.27 -3.07 -1.43
CA GLY A 178 12.38 -2.95 0.01
C GLY A 178 11.37 -3.82 0.76
N ALA A 179 11.41 -3.70 2.08
CA ALA A 179 10.40 -4.26 2.98
C ALA A 179 8.99 -3.76 2.64
N ALA A 180 7.99 -4.64 2.79
CA ALA A 180 6.59 -4.29 2.58
C ALA A 180 5.72 -4.76 3.75
N GLU A 181 5.07 -3.82 4.44
CA GLU A 181 4.05 -4.07 5.45
C GLU A 181 2.69 -3.63 4.91
N LEU A 182 1.80 -4.58 4.63
CA LEU A 182 0.49 -4.32 4.00
C LEU A 182 -0.63 -4.85 4.90
N LYS A 183 -1.57 -3.97 5.28
CA LYS A 183 -2.62 -4.30 6.26
C LYS A 183 -4.00 -3.86 5.80
N THR A 184 -5.01 -4.71 6.00
CA THR A 184 -6.41 -4.30 5.87
C THR A 184 -7.33 -4.97 6.90
N ASP A 185 -8.38 -4.30 7.40
CA ASP A 185 -9.37 -4.99 8.24
C ASP A 185 -10.40 -5.73 7.35
N GLU A 186 -10.91 -5.08 6.30
CA GLU A 186 -11.88 -5.66 5.37
C GLU A 186 -11.45 -5.36 3.93
N GLY A 187 -10.88 -6.37 3.26
CA GLY A 187 -10.37 -6.29 1.89
C GLY A 187 -9.24 -7.28 1.64
N ASN A 188 -8.81 -7.36 0.38
CA ASN A 188 -7.72 -8.24 -0.01
C ASN A 188 -6.38 -7.53 0.07
N VAL A 189 -5.34 -8.31 0.36
CA VAL A 189 -3.95 -7.86 0.26
C VAL A 189 -3.28 -8.58 -0.89
N HIS A 190 -2.72 -7.82 -1.81
CA HIS A 190 -2.01 -8.34 -2.97
C HIS A 190 -0.63 -7.73 -3.07
N ILE A 191 0.38 -8.57 -3.25
CA ILE A 191 1.70 -8.13 -3.69
C ILE A 191 2.16 -9.02 -4.85
N GLY A 192 2.57 -8.39 -5.94
CA GLY A 192 3.10 -9.09 -7.10
C GLY A 192 4.45 -9.71 -6.77
N THR A 193 5.52 -8.91 -6.87
CA THR A 193 6.87 -9.35 -6.52
C THR A 193 7.42 -8.59 -5.32
N VAL A 194 8.09 -9.30 -4.40
CA VAL A 194 8.76 -8.70 -3.24
C VAL A 194 10.17 -9.27 -3.03
N SER A 195 11.17 -8.38 -3.04
CA SER A 195 12.58 -8.75 -2.77
C SER A 195 13.02 -8.48 -1.33
N GLY A 196 12.34 -7.57 -0.62
CA GLY A 196 12.49 -7.38 0.82
C GLY A 196 11.62 -8.36 1.62
N HIS A 197 11.62 -8.23 2.94
CA HIS A 197 10.67 -8.96 3.78
C HIS A 197 9.24 -8.46 3.56
N ALA A 198 8.26 -9.36 3.60
CA ALA A 198 6.84 -9.02 3.48
C ALA A 198 6.09 -9.41 4.76
N ASP A 199 5.38 -8.46 5.37
CA ASP A 199 4.40 -8.71 6.45
C ASP A 199 3.01 -8.26 5.99
N LEU A 200 2.12 -9.22 5.80
CA LEU A 200 0.83 -9.05 5.15
C LEU A 200 -0.28 -9.52 6.08
N GLU A 201 -1.27 -8.67 6.33
CA GLU A 201 -2.34 -8.98 7.27
C GLU A 201 -3.70 -8.54 6.76
N THR A 202 -4.71 -9.41 6.87
CA THR A 202 -6.11 -9.02 6.73
C THR A 202 -7.02 -9.72 7.74
N LYS A 203 -8.07 -9.06 8.25
CA LYS A 203 -9.06 -9.78 9.08
C LYS A 203 -10.09 -10.49 8.19
N LYS A 204 -10.56 -9.84 7.14
CA LYS A 204 -11.52 -10.40 6.18
C LYS A 204 -11.09 -10.12 4.75
N GLY A 205 -10.54 -11.15 4.11
CA GLY A 205 -10.11 -11.12 2.74
C GLY A 205 -8.95 -12.07 2.48
N ASN A 206 -8.56 -12.15 1.22
CA ASN A 206 -7.49 -13.03 0.78
C ASN A 206 -6.16 -12.30 0.80
N ILE A 207 -5.09 -13.05 1.02
CA ILE A 207 -3.72 -12.58 0.84
C ILE A 207 -3.12 -13.32 -0.35
N VAL A 208 -2.58 -12.57 -1.31
CA VAL A 208 -1.92 -13.13 -2.48
C VAL A 208 -0.50 -12.55 -2.61
N VAL A 209 0.49 -13.43 -2.63
CA VAL A 209 1.91 -13.13 -2.91
C VAL A 209 2.31 -13.87 -4.17
N GLN A 210 2.49 -13.17 -5.30
CA GLN A 210 2.76 -13.86 -6.57
C GLN A 210 4.20 -14.39 -6.65
N ALA A 211 5.18 -13.69 -6.07
CA ALA A 211 6.57 -14.14 -5.96
C ALA A 211 7.30 -13.42 -4.82
N ALA A 212 7.77 -14.17 -3.82
CA ALA A 212 8.63 -13.67 -2.76
C ALA A 212 10.06 -14.20 -2.89
N TYR A 213 11.04 -13.29 -2.82
CA TYR A 213 12.47 -13.58 -2.87
C TYR A 213 13.14 -13.51 -1.49
N ASN A 214 12.34 -13.25 -0.44
CA ASN A 214 12.77 -13.13 0.95
C ASN A 214 11.71 -13.68 1.91
N THR A 215 11.85 -13.43 3.21
CA THR A 215 10.90 -13.89 4.25
C THR A 215 9.49 -13.30 4.03
N VAL A 216 8.48 -14.16 4.17
CA VAL A 216 7.07 -13.79 4.13
C VAL A 216 6.37 -14.17 5.43
N SER A 217 5.65 -13.21 6.00
CA SER A 217 4.66 -13.37 7.05
C SER A 217 3.31 -12.96 6.45
N ALA A 218 2.38 -13.90 6.30
CA ALA A 218 1.05 -13.65 5.75
C ALA A 218 -0.02 -14.25 6.66
N ARG A 219 -0.92 -13.41 7.20
CA ARG A 219 -1.96 -13.81 8.15
C ARG A 219 -3.34 -13.28 7.76
N THR A 220 -4.31 -14.19 7.67
CA THR A 220 -5.73 -13.81 7.56
C THR A 220 -6.59 -14.50 8.61
N THR A 221 -7.60 -13.80 9.13
CA THR A 221 -8.61 -14.44 9.99
C THR A 221 -9.66 -15.16 9.16
N GLN A 222 -10.24 -14.49 8.16
CA GLN A 222 -11.23 -15.07 7.25
C GLN A 222 -10.83 -14.81 5.79
N GLY A 223 -10.43 -15.86 5.09
CA GLY A 223 -9.99 -15.81 3.71
C GLY A 223 -8.83 -16.76 3.44
N ASP A 224 -8.41 -16.84 2.19
CA ASP A 224 -7.33 -17.72 1.77
C ASP A 224 -5.98 -16.99 1.73
N VAL A 225 -4.91 -17.73 2.01
CA VAL A 225 -3.53 -17.27 1.74
C VAL A 225 -2.98 -18.06 0.56
N ILE A 226 -2.57 -17.35 -0.48
CA ILE A 226 -1.92 -17.92 -1.65
C ILE A 226 -0.56 -17.25 -1.79
N ALA A 227 0.53 -18.01 -1.62
CA ALA A 227 1.88 -17.47 -1.69
C ALA A 227 2.80 -18.33 -2.54
N THR A 228 3.63 -17.68 -3.36
CA THR A 228 4.73 -18.34 -4.06
C THR A 228 6.06 -17.90 -3.44
N LEU A 229 6.80 -18.85 -2.88
CA LEU A 229 8.14 -18.65 -2.35
C LEU A 229 9.14 -18.93 -3.48
N ALA A 230 9.52 -17.87 -4.20
CA ALA A 230 10.49 -17.94 -5.30
C ALA A 230 11.90 -18.24 -4.78
N ARG A 231 12.22 -17.71 -3.59
CA ARG A 231 13.38 -18.08 -2.77
C ARG A 231 12.90 -18.33 -1.35
N VAL A 232 13.45 -19.35 -0.68
CA VAL A 232 13.15 -19.61 0.72
C VAL A 232 14.29 -19.05 1.57
N ARG A 233 14.10 -17.82 2.04
CA ARG A 233 15.02 -17.16 2.97
C ARG A 233 14.38 -17.07 4.34
N GLY A 234 15.15 -17.36 5.39
CA GLY A 234 14.71 -17.24 6.78
C GLY A 234 13.41 -17.97 7.10
N PRO A 235 12.79 -17.66 8.25
CA PRO A 235 11.48 -18.20 8.59
C PRO A 235 10.38 -17.57 7.72
N ASN A 236 9.49 -18.40 7.20
CA ASN A 236 8.29 -18.00 6.46
C ASN A 236 7.06 -18.51 7.21
N GLN A 237 6.04 -17.67 7.38
CA GLN A 237 4.80 -18.01 8.08
C GLN A 237 3.60 -17.66 7.23
N LEU A 238 2.79 -18.66 6.89
CA LEU A 238 1.58 -18.52 6.08
C LEU A 238 0.39 -19.07 6.87
N ARG A 239 -0.55 -18.21 7.26
CA ARG A 239 -1.64 -18.59 8.16
C ARG A 239 -3.00 -18.06 7.71
N SER A 240 -3.99 -18.94 7.71
CA SER A 240 -5.40 -18.60 7.68
C SER A 240 -6.13 -19.27 8.85
N ASP A 241 -6.91 -18.52 9.63
CA ASP A 241 -7.70 -19.10 10.72
C ASP A 241 -8.96 -19.78 10.17
N MET A 242 -9.70 -19.11 9.27
CA MET A 242 -10.92 -19.59 8.64
C MET A 242 -10.82 -19.54 7.11
N GLY A 243 -9.94 -20.37 6.57
CA GLY A 243 -9.74 -20.50 5.12
C GLY A 243 -8.63 -21.49 4.81
N ASN A 244 -8.23 -21.52 3.54
CA ASN A 244 -7.19 -22.41 3.03
C ASN A 244 -5.87 -21.68 2.93
N VAL A 245 -4.78 -22.45 2.95
CA VAL A 245 -3.46 -21.95 2.62
C VAL A 245 -2.89 -22.76 1.47
N ARG A 246 -2.58 -22.09 0.38
CA ARG A 246 -1.85 -22.67 -0.75
C ARG A 246 -0.47 -22.01 -0.84
N THR A 247 0.57 -22.81 -0.77
CA THR A 247 1.93 -22.34 -1.02
C THR A 247 2.52 -23.04 -2.23
N THR A 248 3.24 -22.29 -3.06
CA THR A 248 4.07 -22.80 -4.15
C THR A 248 5.52 -22.62 -3.77
N ILE A 249 6.30 -23.70 -3.79
CA ILE A 249 7.73 -23.68 -3.48
C ILE A 249 8.52 -23.94 -4.76
N ASN A 250 9.54 -23.11 -4.97
CA ASN A 250 10.50 -23.31 -6.04
C ASN A 250 11.21 -24.68 -5.90
N PRO A 251 11.17 -25.55 -6.93
CA PRO A 251 11.84 -26.86 -6.96
C PRO A 251 13.32 -26.88 -6.59
N SER A 252 14.01 -25.76 -6.74
CA SER A 252 15.45 -25.63 -6.53
C SER A 252 15.83 -25.14 -5.13
N GLU A 253 14.85 -24.77 -4.30
CA GLU A 253 15.08 -24.25 -2.95
C GLU A 253 14.93 -25.36 -1.90
N ASN A 254 15.80 -25.38 -0.91
CA ASN A 254 15.76 -26.32 0.20
C ASN A 254 15.05 -25.68 1.42
N CYS A 255 14.22 -26.44 2.13
CA CYS A 255 13.52 -25.93 3.30
C CYS A 255 13.05 -27.02 4.25
N PHE A 256 12.81 -26.62 5.50
CA PHE A 256 12.05 -27.43 6.45
C PHE A 256 10.59 -26.97 6.43
N ILE A 257 9.65 -27.89 6.25
CA ILE A 257 8.22 -27.57 6.19
C ILE A 257 7.53 -28.08 7.44
N ALA A 258 6.69 -27.23 8.04
CA ALA A 258 5.72 -27.61 9.05
C ALA A 258 4.33 -27.14 8.62
N ALA A 259 3.46 -28.07 8.21
CA ALA A 259 2.13 -27.77 7.75
C ALA A 259 1.04 -28.37 8.65
N LYS A 260 0.01 -27.58 8.96
CA LYS A 260 -1.15 -27.96 9.77
C LYS A 260 -2.46 -27.46 9.14
N GLY A 261 -3.43 -28.34 9.02
CA GLY A 261 -4.81 -27.99 8.66
C GLY A 261 -5.73 -29.20 8.72
N ARG A 262 -7.00 -29.04 8.32
CA ARG A 262 -7.97 -30.16 8.29
C ARG A 262 -7.58 -31.26 7.31
N LYS A 263 -6.96 -30.86 6.21
CA LYS A 263 -6.34 -31.74 5.22
C LYS A 263 -5.08 -31.05 4.73
N VAL A 264 -3.98 -31.78 4.67
CA VAL A 264 -2.74 -31.30 4.08
C VAL A 264 -2.43 -32.18 2.87
N THR A 265 -2.10 -31.56 1.73
CA THR A 265 -1.64 -32.25 0.52
C THR A 265 -0.36 -31.60 0.03
N SER A 266 0.61 -32.43 -0.37
CA SER A 266 1.91 -31.96 -0.83
C SER A 266 2.30 -32.65 -2.13
N GLU A 267 2.69 -31.88 -3.14
CA GLU A 267 3.33 -32.39 -4.37
C GLU A 267 4.84 -32.61 -4.21
N ILE A 268 5.44 -32.04 -3.16
CA ILE A 268 6.84 -32.27 -2.82
C ILE A 268 6.95 -33.43 -1.82
N ARG A 269 7.94 -34.29 -2.05
CA ARG A 269 8.26 -35.41 -1.16
C ARG A 269 9.09 -34.89 0.02
N LEU A 270 8.56 -35.06 1.23
CA LEU A 270 9.23 -34.69 2.47
C LEU A 270 9.95 -35.89 3.07
N VAL A 271 11.16 -35.67 3.58
CA VAL A 271 11.85 -36.63 4.46
C VAL A 271 11.41 -36.34 5.89
N LEU A 272 10.67 -37.28 6.49
CA LEU A 272 10.17 -37.13 7.85
C LEU A 272 11.33 -37.26 8.86
N ALA A 273 11.45 -36.31 9.77
CA ALA A 273 12.58 -36.19 10.71
C ALA A 273 12.75 -37.37 11.70
N GLN A 274 11.85 -38.36 11.73
CA GLN A 274 11.89 -39.46 12.71
C GLN A 274 11.56 -40.87 12.17
N GLY A 275 11.73 -41.14 10.87
CA GLY A 275 11.55 -42.51 10.34
C GLY A 275 10.18 -43.15 10.58
N GLY A 276 9.20 -42.40 11.06
CA GLY A 276 7.85 -42.85 11.37
C GLY A 276 6.91 -42.70 10.17
N ARG A 277 5.92 -43.59 10.08
CA ARG A 277 4.82 -43.48 9.11
C ARG A 277 4.16 -42.09 9.20
N ASP A 278 3.84 -41.56 8.03
CA ASP A 278 3.05 -40.34 7.84
C ASP A 278 1.81 -40.34 8.75
N SER A 279 1.83 -39.48 9.78
CA SER A 279 0.75 -39.33 10.76
C SER A 279 -0.29 -38.30 10.32
N GLY A 280 -0.28 -37.88 9.04
CA GLY A 280 -1.08 -36.76 8.55
C GLY A 280 -0.53 -35.39 8.94
N LYS A 281 0.58 -35.35 9.70
CA LYS A 281 1.37 -34.15 10.00
C LYS A 281 2.49 -34.05 8.96
N HIS A 282 2.34 -33.16 7.98
CA HIS A 282 3.34 -32.93 6.95
C HIS A 282 4.44 -32.04 7.52
N ILE A 283 5.35 -32.67 8.27
CA ILE A 283 6.51 -32.05 8.89
C ILE A 283 7.75 -32.79 8.40
N GLY A 284 8.65 -32.09 7.71
CA GLY A 284 9.87 -32.74 7.22
C GLY A 284 10.73 -31.84 6.35
N ASP A 285 11.86 -32.41 5.97
CA ASP A 285 12.86 -31.75 5.15
C ASP A 285 12.56 -31.91 3.67
N TYR A 286 12.73 -30.83 2.93
CA TYR A 286 12.78 -30.79 1.48
C TYR A 286 14.20 -30.43 1.03
N LEU A 287 14.80 -31.26 0.17
CA LEU A 287 16.18 -31.11 -0.33
C LEU A 287 17.24 -30.92 0.78
N GLY A 288 17.17 -31.73 1.84
CA GLY A 288 18.12 -31.68 2.95
C GLY A 288 17.79 -30.64 4.02
N GLY A 289 16.59 -30.05 3.98
CA GLY A 289 16.11 -29.11 4.99
C GLY A 289 16.52 -27.68 4.69
N GLY A 290 16.60 -26.82 5.70
CA GLY A 290 17.00 -25.43 5.54
C GLY A 290 16.06 -24.48 6.29
N PRO A 291 15.83 -23.26 5.76
CA PRO A 291 14.98 -22.29 6.42
C PRO A 291 13.54 -22.82 6.59
N ARG A 292 12.90 -22.41 7.69
CA ARG A 292 11.60 -22.95 8.10
C ARG A 292 10.46 -22.30 7.34
N VAL A 293 9.55 -23.11 6.81
CA VAL A 293 8.28 -22.69 6.23
C VAL A 293 7.14 -23.27 7.07
N GLU A 294 6.45 -22.40 7.80
CA GLU A 294 5.33 -22.76 8.66
C GLU A 294 4.01 -22.38 8.01
N ILE A 295 3.11 -23.35 7.89
CA ILE A 295 1.87 -23.23 7.13
C ILE A 295 0.71 -23.71 7.99
N SER A 296 -0.27 -22.86 8.23
CA SER A 296 -1.40 -23.18 9.10
C SER A 296 -2.73 -22.75 8.50
N ALA A 297 -3.66 -23.70 8.31
CA ALA A 297 -5.04 -23.46 7.94
C ALA A 297 -5.98 -23.98 9.06
N GLY A 298 -6.47 -23.11 9.94
CA GLY A 298 -7.25 -23.50 11.12
C GLY A 298 -8.54 -24.25 10.76
N GLY A 299 -9.35 -23.67 9.86
CA GLY A 299 -10.62 -24.22 9.39
C GLY A 299 -10.59 -24.91 8.03
N GLY A 300 -9.46 -24.85 7.30
CA GLY A 300 -9.40 -25.25 5.90
C GLY A 300 -8.28 -26.25 5.57
N LYS A 301 -7.94 -26.29 4.28
CA LYS A 301 -6.95 -27.20 3.71
C LYS A 301 -5.61 -26.47 3.52
N VAL A 302 -4.53 -27.22 3.64
CA VAL A 302 -3.19 -26.78 3.21
C VAL A 302 -2.81 -27.51 1.93
N GLN A 303 -2.41 -26.75 0.92
CA GLN A 303 -1.87 -27.28 -0.34
C GLN A 303 -0.45 -26.78 -0.54
N ILE A 304 0.50 -27.70 -0.66
CA ILE A 304 1.89 -27.41 -0.99
C ILE A 304 2.13 -27.91 -2.41
N VAL A 305 2.42 -26.97 -3.30
CA VAL A 305 2.58 -27.23 -4.74
C VAL A 305 4.02 -26.99 -5.13
N LYS A 306 4.52 -27.80 -6.06
CA LYS A 306 5.84 -27.60 -6.66
C LYS A 306 5.69 -26.68 -7.87
N GLY A 307 6.43 -25.57 -7.94
CA GLY A 307 6.32 -24.68 -9.10
C GLY A 307 7.40 -23.60 -9.17
N GLU A 308 7.82 -23.29 -10.39
CA GLU A 308 8.70 -22.15 -10.66
C GLU A 308 7.94 -20.83 -10.49
N PRO A 309 8.60 -19.76 -10.03
CA PRO A 309 7.98 -18.44 -9.97
C PRO A 309 7.65 -17.96 -11.39
N LEU A 310 6.41 -17.49 -11.58
CA LEU A 310 5.97 -16.92 -12.86
C LEU A 310 6.70 -15.63 -13.24
N PHE A 311 7.29 -14.94 -12.25
CA PHE A 311 8.01 -13.69 -12.43
C PHE A 311 9.42 -13.84 -11.87
N GLN A 312 10.44 -13.64 -12.70
CA GLN A 312 11.85 -13.65 -12.29
C GLN A 312 12.23 -12.35 -11.57
N GLU A 313 13.16 -12.44 -10.62
CA GLU A 313 13.80 -11.29 -10.01
C GLU A 313 14.57 -10.53 -11.10
N ARG A 314 14.04 -9.39 -11.55
CA ARG A 314 14.85 -8.46 -12.34
C ARG A 314 15.92 -7.88 -11.43
N ARG A 315 17.09 -8.53 -11.42
CA ARG A 315 18.35 -7.91 -10.97
C ARG A 315 18.56 -6.69 -11.86
N ARG A 316 18.55 -5.49 -11.26
CA ARG A 316 19.21 -4.33 -11.85
C ARG A 316 20.71 -4.47 -11.61
#